data_AF-A0A822A6R8-F1
#
_entry.id   AF-A0A822A6R8-F1
#
_cell.length_a   1.000
_cell.length_b   1.000
_cell.length_c   1.000
_cell.angle_alpha   90.00
_cell.angle_beta   90.00
_cell.angle_gamma   90.00
#
_symmetry.space_group_name_H-M   'P 1'
#
loop_
_entity.id
_entity.type
_entity.pdbx_description
1 polymer ?
#
loop_
_entity_poly.entity_id
_entity_poly.type
_entity_poly.pdbx_seq_one_letter_code
_entity_poly.pdbx_strand_id
1 'polypeptide(L)'
;SDIEWIDVELEDFQLAITELLKLKESSIDKRTRKVIGEKMSRYFHEHLQARESTTNKLRDRSGGLRKQIVRLDSQLKQKEEMGETLHEVDFNQLKIENKQYLDKIDEKNVELVLLKRQVAKVTQLLNHYKDNLHTSTVDLIDIEKRINKQDHLHEYAEKEIVAVNNEQYHVAKTHSNLVSQIENYQVPEILDYVRKKSLLSNLQRDCQVWQRKVELVSVRIH
;
A
#
# COMPACT_ATOMS: atom_id res chain seq x y z
N SER A 1 -72.78 16.69 39.37
CA SER A 1 -72.40 15.28 39.13
C SER A 1 -73.50 14.28 39.49
N ASP A 2 -73.94 14.13 40.74
CA ASP A 2 -75.07 13.20 41.03
C ASP A 2 -76.44 13.90 41.04
N ILE A 3 -76.51 15.15 41.49
CA ILE A 3 -77.74 15.97 41.50
C ILE A 3 -78.20 16.29 40.08
N GLU A 4 -77.27 16.67 39.18
CA GLU A 4 -77.58 16.93 37.77
C GLU A 4 -78.11 15.69 37.04
N TRP A 5 -77.64 14.50 37.40
CA TRP A 5 -78.14 13.25 36.81
C TRP A 5 -79.57 12.96 37.26
N ILE A 6 -79.87 13.18 38.54
CA ILE A 6 -81.22 13.05 39.11
C ILE A 6 -82.17 14.07 38.49
N ASP A 7 -81.73 15.31 38.28
CA ASP A 7 -82.55 16.37 37.68
C ASP A 7 -82.91 16.05 36.22
N VAL A 8 -81.95 15.56 35.43
CA VAL A 8 -82.21 15.10 34.05
C VAL A 8 -83.17 13.91 34.03
N GLU A 9 -82.99 12.94 34.92
CA GLU A 9 -83.87 11.77 35.02
C GLU A 9 -85.30 12.20 35.40
N LEU A 10 -85.44 13.16 36.32
CA LEU A 10 -86.73 13.71 36.73
C LEU A 10 -87.43 14.43 35.59
N GLU A 11 -86.71 15.21 34.79
CA GLU A 11 -87.22 15.91 33.62
C GLU A 11 -87.71 14.92 32.54
N ASP A 12 -86.93 13.88 32.26
CA ASP A 12 -87.31 12.79 31.35
C ASP A 12 -88.56 12.04 31.83
N PHE A 13 -88.68 11.78 33.14
CA PHE A 13 -89.88 11.18 33.74
C PHE A 13 -91.11 12.08 33.59
N GLN A 14 -90.96 13.37 33.82
CA GLN A 14 -92.05 14.34 33.66
C GLN A 14 -92.51 14.39 32.20
N LEU A 15 -91.57 14.43 31.26
CA LEU A 15 -91.86 14.42 29.82
C LEU A 15 -92.64 13.16 29.44
N ALA A 16 -92.18 11.97 29.86
CA ALA A 16 -92.84 10.71 29.60
C ALA A 16 -94.28 10.65 30.15
N ILE A 17 -94.52 11.20 31.34
CA ILE A 17 -95.87 11.30 31.92
C ILE A 17 -96.76 12.22 31.06
N THR A 18 -96.25 13.37 30.62
CA THR A 18 -97.03 14.30 29.79
C THR A 18 -97.38 13.70 28.44
N GLU A 19 -96.48 12.93 27.82
CA GLU A 19 -96.73 12.23 26.56
C GLU A 19 -97.79 11.13 26.71
N LEU A 20 -97.71 10.36 27.79
CA LEU A 20 -98.70 9.33 28.11
C LEU A 20 -100.09 9.94 28.35
N LEU A 21 -100.18 11.07 29.04
CA LEU A 21 -101.44 11.79 29.26
C LEU A 21 -102.04 12.29 27.94
N LYS A 22 -101.22 12.87 27.04
CA LYS A 22 -101.66 13.27 25.68
C LYS A 22 -102.14 12.07 24.85
N LEU A 23 -101.45 10.94 24.95
CA LEU A 23 -101.87 9.71 24.27
C LEU A 23 -103.20 9.18 24.81
N LYS A 24 -103.40 9.22 26.13
CA LYS A 24 -104.64 8.81 26.77
C LYS A 24 -105.82 9.63 26.26
N GLU A 25 -105.67 10.95 26.15
CA GLU A 25 -106.71 11.85 25.61
C GLU A 25 -107.03 11.56 24.14
N SER A 26 -106.00 11.32 23.31
CA SER A 26 -106.17 11.01 21.88
C SER A 26 -106.62 9.56 21.60
N SER A 27 -106.57 8.69 22.61
CA SER A 27 -107.00 7.30 22.55
C SER A 27 -108.42 7.09 23.06
N ILE A 28 -109.14 8.14 23.48
CA ILE A 28 -110.57 8.03 23.82
C ILE A 28 -111.40 8.14 22.55
N ASP A 29 -112.23 7.12 22.26
CA ASP A 29 -113.19 7.18 21.17
C ASP A 29 -114.25 8.24 21.47
N LYS A 30 -114.35 9.25 20.60
CA LYS A 30 -115.21 10.43 20.77
C LYS A 30 -116.69 10.07 20.88
N ARG A 31 -117.11 8.91 20.35
CA ARG A 31 -118.51 8.47 20.35
C ARG A 31 -118.89 7.58 21.54
N THR A 32 -117.98 6.71 22.00
CA THR A 32 -118.26 5.74 23.08
C THR A 32 -117.61 6.13 24.41
N ARG A 33 -116.76 7.17 24.43
CA ARG A 33 -115.90 7.58 25.57
C ARG A 33 -115.02 6.46 26.14
N LYS A 34 -114.87 5.33 25.43
CA LYS A 34 -114.00 4.23 25.83
C LYS A 34 -112.61 4.41 25.24
N VAL A 35 -111.59 3.92 25.95
CA VAL A 35 -110.21 3.95 25.49
C VAL A 35 -110.00 2.88 24.41
N ILE A 36 -109.36 3.28 23.30
CA ILE A 36 -108.90 2.40 22.23
C ILE A 36 -107.66 1.67 22.73
N GLY A 37 -107.85 0.48 23.29
CA GLY A 37 -106.79 -0.32 23.89
C GLY A 37 -105.62 -0.62 22.94
N GLU A 38 -105.90 -0.74 21.63
CA GLU A 38 -104.88 -1.02 20.61
C GLU A 38 -103.85 0.11 20.46
N LYS A 39 -104.27 1.39 20.55
CA LYS A 39 -103.36 2.54 20.46
C LYS A 39 -102.42 2.60 21.67
N MET A 40 -102.97 2.42 22.87
CA MET A 40 -102.19 2.34 24.09
C MET A 40 -101.23 1.14 24.06
N SER A 41 -101.70 -0.02 23.60
CA SER A 41 -100.87 -1.22 23.47
C SER A 41 -99.71 -1.03 22.49
N ARG A 42 -99.93 -0.34 21.37
CA ARG A 42 -98.90 -0.04 20.38
C ARG A 42 -97.82 0.87 20.94
N TYR A 43 -98.23 1.95 21.62
CA TYR A 43 -97.29 2.85 22.29
C TYR A 43 -96.43 2.14 23.33
N PHE A 44 -97.04 1.32 24.21
CA PHE A 44 -96.26 0.56 25.19
C PHE A 44 -95.34 -0.45 24.52
N HIS A 45 -95.78 -1.10 23.44
CA HIS A 45 -94.94 -2.03 22.68
C HIS A 45 -93.73 -1.33 22.05
N GLU A 46 -93.93 -0.20 21.38
CA GLU A 46 -92.87 0.61 20.76
C GLU A 46 -91.88 1.14 21.82
N HIS A 47 -92.36 1.66 22.96
CA HIS A 47 -91.49 2.11 24.05
C HIS A 47 -90.72 0.96 24.71
N LEU A 48 -91.35 -0.20 24.92
CA LEU A 48 -90.67 -1.39 25.43
C LEU A 48 -89.58 -1.85 24.45
N GLN A 49 -89.87 -1.88 23.15
CA GLN A 49 -88.91 -2.25 22.12
C GLN A 49 -87.73 -1.27 22.04
N ALA A 50 -87.98 0.04 22.13
CA ALA A 50 -86.94 1.06 22.15
C ALA A 50 -86.05 0.93 23.40
N ARG A 51 -86.65 0.69 24.57
CA ARG A 51 -85.91 0.44 25.82
C ARG A 51 -85.11 -0.86 25.77
N GLU A 52 -85.66 -1.92 25.19
CA GLU A 52 -84.94 -3.18 25.01
C GLU A 52 -83.76 -3.01 24.04
N SER A 53 -83.93 -2.27 22.95
CA SER A 53 -82.84 -1.95 22.00
C SER A 53 -81.70 -1.19 22.67
N THR A 54 -82.01 -0.16 23.48
CA THR A 54 -81.00 0.61 24.22
C THR A 54 -80.30 -0.25 25.28
N THR A 55 -81.05 -1.09 26.00
CA THR A 55 -80.51 -2.04 26.98
C THR A 55 -79.53 -3.02 26.33
N ASN A 56 -79.88 -3.57 25.16
CA ASN A 56 -79.01 -4.47 24.41
C ASN A 56 -77.73 -3.76 23.94
N LYS A 57 -77.83 -2.53 23.40
CA LYS A 57 -76.66 -1.73 23.02
C LYS A 57 -75.73 -1.46 24.20
N LEU A 58 -76.26 -1.12 25.37
CA LEU A 58 -75.47 -0.89 26.58
C LEU A 58 -74.80 -2.18 27.06
N ARG A 59 -75.50 -3.32 26.98
CA ARG A 59 -74.95 -4.63 27.32
C ARG A 59 -73.79 -5.01 26.41
N ASP A 60 -73.95 -4.82 25.10
CA ASP A 60 -72.88 -5.11 24.12
C ASP A 60 -71.67 -4.21 24.34
N ARG A 61 -71.89 -2.92 24.61
CA ARG A 61 -70.83 -1.96 24.94
C ARG A 61 -70.12 -2.36 26.23
N SER A 62 -70.85 -2.74 27.27
CA SER A 62 -70.28 -3.23 28.54
C SER A 62 -69.45 -4.49 28.34
N GLY A 63 -69.94 -5.44 27.52
CA GLY A 63 -69.20 -6.64 27.15
C GLY A 63 -67.92 -6.34 26.37
N GLY A 64 -67.98 -5.40 25.43
CA GLY A 64 -66.82 -4.92 24.67
C GLY A 64 -65.75 -4.27 25.57
N LEU A 65 -66.17 -3.39 26.48
CA LEU A 65 -65.27 -2.74 27.44
C LEU A 65 -64.62 -3.75 28.39
N ARG A 66 -65.37 -4.74 28.90
CA ARG A 66 -64.80 -5.81 29.74
C ARG A 66 -63.70 -6.59 29.00
N LYS A 67 -63.92 -6.95 27.73
CA LYS A 67 -62.90 -7.62 26.91
C LYS A 67 -61.68 -6.73 26.68
N GLN A 68 -61.89 -5.43 26.45
CA GLN A 68 -60.80 -4.47 26.29
C GLN A 68 -59.97 -4.33 27.58
N ILE A 69 -60.61 -4.28 28.74
CA ILE A 69 -59.94 -4.23 30.05
C ILE A 69 -59.06 -5.47 30.23
N VAL A 70 -59.61 -6.68 30.02
CA VAL A 70 -58.84 -7.93 30.16
C VAL A 70 -57.65 -7.96 29.20
N ARG A 71 -57.83 -7.50 27.95
CA ARG A 71 -56.73 -7.42 26.97
C ARG A 71 -55.64 -6.45 27.40
N LEU A 72 -56.02 -5.27 27.90
CA LEU A 72 -55.07 -4.26 28.36
C LEU A 72 -54.32 -4.74 29.61
N ASP A 73 -55.01 -5.38 30.55
CA ASP A 73 -54.38 -5.98 31.75
C ASP A 73 -53.33 -7.04 31.38
N SER A 74 -53.65 -7.92 30.43
CA SER A 74 -52.70 -8.91 29.91
C SER A 74 -51.50 -8.27 29.22
N GLN A 75 -51.70 -7.20 28.45
CA GLN A 75 -50.60 -6.46 27.82
C GLN A 75 -49.73 -5.76 28.86
N LEU A 76 -50.33 -5.23 29.92
CA LEU A 76 -49.62 -4.57 31.00
C LEU A 76 -48.74 -5.58 31.74
N LYS A 77 -49.27 -6.74 32.13
CA LYS A 77 -48.49 -7.83 32.74
C LYS A 77 -47.32 -8.28 31.87
N GLN A 78 -47.55 -8.50 30.57
CA GLN A 78 -46.47 -8.88 29.65
C GLN A 78 -45.39 -7.80 29.55
N LYS A 79 -45.77 -6.52 29.62
CA LYS A 79 -44.83 -5.40 29.60
C LYS A 79 -44.06 -5.26 30.92
N GLU A 80 -44.69 -5.55 32.05
CA GLU A 80 -44.04 -5.60 33.37
C GLU A 80 -43.01 -6.74 33.42
N GLU A 81 -43.39 -7.97 33.02
CA GLU A 81 -42.48 -9.12 32.96
C GLU A 81 -41.30 -8.87 32.00
N MET A 82 -41.56 -8.22 30.84
CA MET A 82 -40.50 -7.88 29.88
C MET A 82 -39.63 -6.70 30.35
N GLY A 83 -40.18 -5.79 31.17
CA GLY A 83 -39.42 -4.76 31.88
C GLY A 83 -38.56 -5.33 33.00
N GLU A 84 -38.99 -6.43 33.61
CA GLU A 84 -38.25 -7.16 34.64
C GLU A 84 -37.07 -7.95 34.06
N THR A 85 -37.08 -8.28 32.77
CA THR A 85 -35.97 -9.01 32.09
C THR A 85 -34.79 -8.08 31.73
N LEU A 86 -34.97 -6.77 31.81
CA LEU A 86 -33.93 -5.79 31.50
C LEU A 86 -33.42 -5.20 32.80
N HIS A 87 -32.59 -5.97 33.52
CA HIS A 87 -32.07 -5.53 34.80
C HIS A 87 -31.10 -4.36 34.61
N GLU A 88 -31.19 -3.35 35.47
CA GLU A 88 -30.20 -2.27 35.56
C GLU A 88 -28.77 -2.81 35.70
N VAL A 89 -28.64 -4.00 36.32
CA VAL A 89 -27.39 -4.74 36.44
C VAL A 89 -26.81 -5.13 35.07
N ASP A 90 -27.62 -5.60 34.12
CA ASP A 90 -27.16 -5.98 32.78
C ASP A 90 -26.68 -4.76 31.99
N PHE A 91 -27.38 -3.63 32.14
CA PHE A 91 -26.92 -2.37 31.56
C PHE A 91 -25.61 -1.87 32.15
N ASN A 92 -25.46 -1.99 33.47
CA ASN A 92 -24.22 -1.64 34.13
C ASN A 92 -23.08 -2.58 33.73
N GLN A 93 -23.37 -3.88 33.57
CA GLN A 93 -22.42 -4.86 33.07
C GLN A 93 -21.97 -4.53 31.64
N LEU A 94 -22.90 -4.23 30.73
CA LEU A 94 -22.56 -3.81 29.36
C LEU A 94 -21.70 -2.54 29.33
N LYS A 95 -21.96 -1.56 30.22
CA LYS A 95 -21.13 -0.36 30.35
C LYS A 95 -19.71 -0.69 30.83
N ILE A 96 -19.59 -1.59 31.81
CA ILE A 96 -18.28 -2.03 32.33
C ILE A 96 -17.50 -2.75 31.23
N GLU A 97 -18.13 -3.70 30.53
CA GLU A 97 -17.49 -4.43 29.44
C GLU A 97 -17.07 -3.51 28.30
N ASN A 98 -17.94 -2.58 27.89
CA ASN A 98 -17.60 -1.60 26.84
C ASN A 98 -16.38 -0.77 27.25
N LYS A 99 -16.33 -0.29 28.50
CA LYS A 99 -15.17 0.43 29.02
C LYS A 99 -13.90 -0.43 29.00
N GLN A 100 -13.98 -1.69 29.44
CA GLN A 100 -12.84 -2.63 29.39
C GLN A 100 -12.34 -2.87 27.96
N TYR A 101 -13.25 -2.98 26.99
CA TYR A 101 -12.87 -3.12 25.58
C TYR A 101 -12.23 -1.86 25.03
N LEU A 102 -12.70 -0.67 25.40
CA LEU A 102 -12.07 0.59 25.01
C LEU A 102 -10.65 0.70 25.58
N ASP A 103 -10.46 0.41 26.87
CA ASP A 103 -9.14 0.44 27.50
C ASP A 103 -8.18 -0.53 26.79
N LYS A 104 -8.65 -1.73 26.44
CA LYS A 104 -7.86 -2.73 25.70
C LYS A 104 -7.55 -2.31 24.27
N ILE A 105 -8.46 -1.60 23.60
CA ILE A 105 -8.23 -1.03 22.27
C ILE A 105 -7.13 0.03 22.36
N ASP A 106 -7.16 0.89 23.39
CA ASP A 106 -6.17 1.93 23.59
C ASP A 106 -4.78 1.34 23.89
N GLU A 107 -4.70 0.32 24.74
CA GLU A 107 -3.45 -0.44 24.97
C GLU A 107 -2.88 -1.00 23.65
N LYS A 108 -3.73 -1.64 22.85
CA LYS A 108 -3.31 -2.21 21.56
C LYS A 108 -2.91 -1.14 20.54
N ASN A 109 -3.55 0.02 20.56
CA ASN A 109 -3.17 1.15 19.73
C ASN A 109 -1.78 1.69 20.11
N VAL A 110 -1.47 1.78 21.41
CA VAL A 110 -0.14 2.17 21.88
C VAL A 110 0.92 1.17 21.42
N GLU A 111 0.67 -0.14 21.60
CA GLU A 111 1.56 -1.20 21.10
C GLU A 111 1.79 -1.10 19.58
N LEU A 112 0.71 -0.87 18.82
CA LEU A 112 0.77 -0.74 17.36
C LEU A 112 1.63 0.46 16.93
N VAL A 113 1.51 1.59 17.60
CA VAL A 113 2.33 2.78 17.33
C VAL A 113 3.81 2.52 17.62
N LEU A 114 4.11 1.85 18.73
CA LEU A 114 5.49 1.46 19.06
C LEU A 114 6.08 0.52 18.00
N LEU A 115 5.32 -0.48 17.58
CA LEU A 115 5.75 -1.42 16.54
C LEU A 115 5.98 -0.71 15.21
N LYS A 116 5.07 0.18 14.79
CA LYS A 116 5.25 0.99 13.57
C LYS A 116 6.54 1.82 13.62
N ARG A 117 6.87 2.41 14.78
CA ARG A 117 8.12 3.16 14.96
C ARG A 117 9.34 2.25 14.86
N GLN A 118 9.29 1.05 15.42
CA GLN A 118 10.37 0.07 15.30
C GLN A 118 10.56 -0.37 13.84
N VAL A 119 9.48 -0.69 13.13
CA VAL A 119 9.53 -1.03 11.70
C VAL A 119 10.16 0.09 10.90
N ALA A 120 9.73 1.35 11.10
CA ALA A 120 10.31 2.49 10.42
C ALA A 120 11.83 2.61 10.67
N LYS A 121 12.29 2.43 11.91
CA LYS A 121 13.71 2.44 12.25
C LYS A 121 14.48 1.29 11.57
N VAL A 122 13.92 0.08 11.57
CA VAL A 122 14.53 -1.09 10.92
C VAL A 122 14.61 -0.87 9.41
N THR A 123 13.57 -0.32 8.77
CA THR A 123 13.59 0.00 7.35
C THR A 123 14.63 1.05 7.00
N GLN A 124 14.77 2.10 7.82
CA GLN A 124 15.83 3.10 7.64
C GLN A 124 17.22 2.48 7.74
N LEU A 125 17.45 1.62 8.74
CA LEU A 125 18.72 0.93 8.91
C LEU A 125 19.02 -0.03 7.74
N LEU A 126 18.00 -0.76 7.27
CA LEU A 126 18.10 -1.64 6.11
C LEU A 126 18.49 -0.87 4.86
N ASN A 127 17.85 0.28 4.60
CA ASN A 127 18.21 1.14 3.47
C ASN A 127 19.64 1.67 3.58
N HIS A 128 20.06 2.10 4.78
CA HIS A 128 21.44 2.52 5.01
C HIS A 128 22.46 1.43 4.68
N TYR A 129 22.23 0.19 5.13
CA TYR A 129 23.12 -0.92 4.79
C TYR A 129 23.08 -1.31 3.32
N LYS A 130 21.91 -1.20 2.67
CA LYS A 130 21.77 -1.42 1.23
C LYS A 130 22.58 -0.39 0.44
N ASP A 131 22.55 0.87 0.84
CA ASP A 131 23.32 1.94 0.21
C ASP A 131 24.83 1.72 0.41
N ASN A 132 25.27 1.38 1.63
CA ASN A 132 26.68 1.06 1.91
C ASN A 132 27.18 -0.15 1.11
N LEU A 133 26.34 -1.17 0.95
CA LEU A 133 26.67 -2.33 0.13
C LEU A 133 26.78 -1.93 -1.34
N HIS A 134 25.86 -1.09 -1.82
CA HIS A 134 25.90 -0.59 -3.20
C HIS A 134 27.16 0.22 -3.47
N THR A 135 27.53 1.17 -2.61
CA THR A 135 28.77 1.95 -2.75
C THR A 135 29.99 1.05 -2.74
N SER A 136 30.07 0.10 -1.79
CA SER A 136 31.18 -0.86 -1.72
C SER A 136 31.27 -1.73 -2.98
N THR A 137 30.13 -2.11 -3.56
CA THR A 137 30.09 -2.87 -4.81
C THR A 137 30.60 -2.05 -5.99
N VAL A 138 30.21 -0.78 -6.08
CA VAL A 138 30.71 0.13 -7.12
C VAL A 138 32.21 0.36 -6.97
N ASP A 139 32.70 0.55 -5.75
CA ASP A 139 34.13 0.71 -5.46
C ASP A 139 34.93 -0.54 -5.85
N LEU A 140 34.42 -1.73 -5.57
CA LEU A 140 35.03 -2.98 -6.00
C LEU A 140 35.15 -3.08 -7.52
N ILE A 141 34.11 -2.69 -8.25
CA ILE A 141 34.12 -2.66 -9.72
C ILE A 141 35.15 -1.65 -10.24
N ASP A 142 35.30 -0.50 -9.60
CA ASP A 142 36.31 0.49 -9.98
C ASP A 142 37.73 -0.02 -9.71
N ILE A 143 37.96 -0.62 -8.54
CA ILE A 143 39.24 -1.23 -8.18
C ILE A 143 39.62 -2.33 -9.19
N GLU A 144 38.67 -3.19 -9.56
CA GLU A 144 38.89 -4.24 -10.56
C GLU A 144 39.31 -3.65 -11.92
N LYS A 145 38.66 -2.58 -12.38
CA LYS A 145 39.06 -1.87 -13.61
C LYS A 145 40.47 -1.30 -13.50
N ARG A 146 40.84 -0.75 -12.34
CA ARG A 146 42.17 -0.19 -12.09
C ARG A 146 43.24 -1.29 -12.08
N ILE A 147 42.97 -2.44 -11.47
CA ILE A 147 43.85 -3.62 -11.49
C ILE A 147 44.09 -4.06 -12.92
N ASN A 148 43.04 -4.30 -13.70
CA ASN A 148 43.18 -4.70 -15.11
C ASN A 148 44.01 -3.71 -15.93
N LYS A 149 43.80 -2.40 -15.73
CA LYS A 149 44.62 -1.38 -16.39
C LYS A 149 46.09 -1.46 -15.97
N GLN A 150 46.35 -1.69 -14.69
CA GLN A 150 47.70 -1.80 -14.17
C GLN A 150 48.41 -3.06 -14.66
N ASP A 151 47.69 -4.19 -14.76
CA ASP A 151 48.22 -5.43 -15.31
C ASP A 151 48.64 -5.27 -16.78
N HIS A 152 47.82 -4.58 -17.60
CA HIS A 152 48.20 -4.27 -18.99
C HIS A 152 49.44 -3.38 -19.09
N LEU A 153 49.57 -2.38 -18.21
CA LEU A 153 50.76 -1.53 -18.16
C LEU A 153 51.99 -2.31 -17.73
N HIS A 154 51.83 -3.24 -16.78
CA HIS A 154 52.91 -4.11 -16.33
C HIS A 154 53.39 -5.02 -17.46
N GLU A 155 52.47 -5.64 -18.20
CA GLU A 155 52.80 -6.48 -19.36
C GLU A 155 53.55 -5.70 -20.44
N TYR A 156 53.17 -4.44 -20.69
CA TYR A 156 53.88 -3.57 -21.63
C TYR A 156 55.31 -3.26 -21.15
N ALA A 157 55.44 -2.87 -19.88
CA ALA A 157 56.75 -2.57 -19.28
C ALA A 157 57.68 -3.79 -19.27
N GLU A 158 57.16 -5.00 -18.99
CA GLU A 158 57.94 -6.24 -19.07
C GLU A 158 58.49 -6.48 -20.47
N LYS A 159 57.66 -6.29 -21.51
CA LYS A 159 58.10 -6.40 -22.91
C LYS A 159 59.17 -5.37 -23.26
N GLU A 160 59.01 -4.14 -22.80
CA GLU A 160 59.99 -3.07 -23.01
C GLU A 160 61.32 -3.36 -22.31
N ILE A 161 61.31 -3.85 -21.07
CA ILE A 161 62.53 -4.28 -20.35
C ILE A 161 63.28 -5.36 -21.12
N VAL A 162 62.57 -6.36 -21.65
CA VAL A 162 63.19 -7.42 -22.46
C VAL A 162 63.81 -6.84 -23.73
N ALA A 163 63.11 -5.93 -24.42
CA ALA A 163 63.65 -5.27 -25.62
C ALA A 163 64.90 -4.46 -25.32
N VAL A 164 64.88 -3.62 -24.27
CA VAL A 164 66.02 -2.80 -23.84
C VAL A 164 67.20 -3.69 -23.43
N ASN A 165 66.97 -4.80 -22.74
CA ASN A 165 68.05 -5.73 -22.39
C ASN A 165 68.72 -6.35 -23.62
N ASN A 166 67.94 -6.71 -24.65
CA ASN A 166 68.49 -7.20 -25.91
C ASN A 166 69.31 -6.13 -26.64
N GLU A 167 68.81 -4.89 -26.68
CA GLU A 167 69.54 -3.76 -27.26
C GLU A 167 70.84 -3.48 -26.50
N GLN A 168 70.80 -3.46 -25.17
CA GLN A 168 71.99 -3.31 -24.33
C GLN A 168 73.02 -4.40 -24.59
N TYR A 169 72.59 -5.65 -24.75
CA TYR A 169 73.48 -6.76 -25.10
C TYR A 169 74.16 -6.53 -26.46
N HIS A 170 73.40 -6.11 -27.48
CA HIS A 170 73.95 -5.80 -28.80
C HIS A 170 74.96 -4.64 -28.74
N VAL A 171 74.62 -3.56 -28.03
CA VAL A 171 75.50 -2.39 -27.85
C VAL A 171 76.76 -2.77 -27.07
N ALA A 172 76.66 -3.58 -26.01
CA ALA A 172 77.82 -4.05 -25.26
C ALA A 172 78.76 -4.89 -26.15
N LYS A 173 78.20 -5.75 -27.00
CA LYS A 173 78.97 -6.57 -27.94
C LYS A 173 79.68 -5.71 -29.00
N THR A 174 78.98 -4.75 -29.62
CA THR A 174 79.61 -3.85 -30.60
C THR A 174 80.68 -2.98 -29.95
N HIS A 175 80.42 -2.47 -28.74
CA HIS A 175 81.40 -1.72 -27.95
C HIS A 175 82.65 -2.57 -27.66
N SER A 176 82.49 -3.81 -27.20
CA SER A 176 83.61 -4.73 -26.97
C SER A 176 84.42 -4.98 -28.24
N ASN A 177 83.76 -5.18 -29.39
CA ASN A 177 84.45 -5.36 -30.67
C ASN A 177 85.24 -4.10 -31.08
N LEU A 178 84.67 -2.91 -30.89
CA LEU A 178 85.34 -1.64 -31.20
C LEU A 178 86.55 -1.42 -30.28
N VAL A 179 86.43 -1.74 -28.99
CA VAL A 179 87.57 -1.70 -28.05
C VAL A 179 88.68 -2.64 -28.51
N SER A 180 88.37 -3.89 -28.86
CA SER A 180 89.36 -4.81 -29.43
C SER A 180 89.97 -4.28 -30.73
N GLN A 181 89.19 -3.61 -31.59
CA GLN A 181 89.72 -3.01 -32.81
C GLN A 181 90.69 -1.87 -32.49
N ILE A 182 90.39 -1.01 -31.52
CA ILE A 182 91.26 0.08 -31.07
C ILE A 182 92.54 -0.47 -30.45
N GLU A 183 92.45 -1.48 -29.59
CA GLU A 183 93.63 -2.10 -28.96
C GLU A 183 94.56 -2.76 -29.99
N ASN A 184 93.98 -3.42 -31.00
CA ASN A 184 94.73 -4.05 -32.09
C ASN A 184 95.10 -3.07 -33.22
N TYR A 185 94.62 -1.82 -33.16
CA TYR A 185 94.92 -0.82 -34.18
C TYR A 185 96.33 -0.27 -33.96
N GLN A 186 97.28 -0.78 -34.74
CA GLN A 186 98.58 -0.16 -34.88
C GLN A 186 98.58 0.77 -36.09
N VAL A 187 98.87 2.05 -35.85
CA VAL A 187 99.11 3.02 -36.92
C VAL A 187 100.30 2.52 -37.74
N PRO A 188 100.13 2.19 -39.04
CA PRO A 188 101.25 1.82 -39.88
C PRO A 188 102.25 2.98 -39.89
N GLU A 189 103.51 2.68 -39.58
CA GLU A 189 104.56 3.69 -39.53
C GLU A 189 104.58 4.47 -40.85
N ILE A 190 104.58 5.81 -40.80
CA ILE A 190 104.45 6.67 -42.01
C ILE A 190 105.53 6.29 -43.04
N LEU A 191 106.71 5.88 -42.56
CA LEU A 191 107.82 5.41 -43.37
C LEU A 191 107.50 4.12 -44.15
N ASP A 192 106.70 3.21 -43.60
CA ASP A 192 106.26 2.00 -44.30
C ASP A 192 105.27 2.31 -45.42
N TYR A 193 104.36 3.26 -45.21
CA TYR A 193 103.48 3.73 -46.28
C TYR A 193 104.29 4.40 -47.40
N VAL A 194 105.24 5.27 -47.04
CA VAL A 194 106.13 5.93 -48.01
C VAL A 194 106.99 4.90 -48.76
N ARG A 195 107.55 3.90 -48.08
CA ARG A 195 108.31 2.80 -48.69
C ARG A 195 107.45 1.95 -49.62
N LYS A 196 106.25 1.55 -49.21
CA LYS A 196 105.32 0.81 -50.08
C LYS A 196 104.91 1.64 -51.30
N LYS A 197 104.68 2.94 -51.14
CA LYS A 197 104.34 3.85 -52.25
C LYS A 197 105.52 4.08 -53.20
N SER A 198 106.75 4.19 -52.69
CA SER A 198 107.95 4.26 -53.54
C SER A 198 108.17 2.95 -54.29
N LEU A 199 107.98 1.80 -53.63
CA LEU A 199 108.07 0.49 -54.26
C LEU A 199 107.05 0.34 -55.39
N LEU A 200 105.80 0.77 -55.15
CA LEU A 200 104.73 0.75 -56.15
C LEU A 200 105.07 1.64 -57.36
N SER A 201 105.62 2.83 -57.12
CA SER A 201 106.10 3.72 -58.19
C SER A 201 107.24 3.10 -59.00
N ASN A 202 108.18 2.42 -58.34
CA ASN A 202 109.29 1.73 -59.00
C ASN A 202 108.79 0.54 -59.82
N LEU A 203 107.92 -0.30 -59.26
CA LEU A 203 107.28 -1.42 -59.95
C LEU A 203 106.44 -0.95 -61.16
N GLN A 204 105.72 0.17 -61.05
CA GLN A 204 105.03 0.77 -62.20
C GLN A 204 106.02 1.20 -63.29
N ARG A 205 107.16 1.77 -62.91
CA ARG A 205 108.23 2.12 -63.84
C ARG A 205 108.77 0.87 -64.54
N ASP A 206 109.04 -0.18 -63.79
CA ASP A 206 109.54 -1.44 -64.32
C ASP A 206 108.52 -2.13 -65.22
N CYS A 207 107.24 -2.14 -64.84
CA CYS A 207 106.16 -2.59 -65.72
C CYS A 207 106.11 -1.79 -67.02
N GLN A 208 106.25 -0.46 -66.99
CA GLN A 208 106.33 0.34 -68.22
C GLN A 208 107.58 0.02 -69.05
N VAL A 209 108.73 -0.23 -68.42
CA VAL A 209 109.95 -0.63 -69.11
C VAL A 209 109.80 -2.01 -69.74
N TRP A 210 109.22 -2.98 -69.03
CA TRP A 210 108.93 -4.30 -69.55
C TRP A 210 107.88 -4.25 -70.66
N GLN A 211 106.86 -3.42 -70.52
CA GLN A 211 105.85 -3.19 -71.55
C GLN A 211 106.48 -2.57 -72.81
N ARG A 212 107.36 -1.58 -72.67
CA ARG A 212 108.17 -1.05 -73.78
C ARG A 212 109.12 -2.09 -74.37
N LYS A 213 109.74 -2.95 -73.57
CA LYS A 213 110.60 -4.06 -74.06
C LYS A 213 109.79 -5.11 -74.82
N VAL A 214 108.60 -5.45 -74.34
CA VAL A 214 107.67 -6.36 -75.02
C VAL A 214 107.16 -5.73 -76.31
N GLU A 215 106.83 -4.43 -76.32
CA GLU A 215 106.50 -3.68 -77.53
C GLU A 215 107.66 -3.72 -78.53
N LEU A 216 108.90 -3.44 -78.11
CA LEU A 216 110.09 -3.52 -78.98
C LEU A 216 110.34 -4.94 -79.51
N VAL A 217 110.11 -5.98 -78.71
CA VAL A 217 110.24 -7.38 -79.14
C VAL A 217 109.10 -7.75 -80.10
N SER A 218 107.88 -7.28 -79.87
CA SER A 218 106.74 -7.48 -80.78
C SER A 218 106.93 -6.77 -82.12
N VAL A 219 107.59 -5.61 -82.13
CA VAL A 219 107.97 -4.85 -83.34
C VAL A 219 109.18 -5.47 -84.06
N ARG A 220 109.96 -6.34 -83.40
CA ARG A 220 111.11 -7.06 -84.01
C ARG A 220 110.75 -8.43 -84.59
N ILE A 221 109.52 -8.90 -84.34
CA ILE A 221 108.99 -10.19 -84.80
C ILE A 221 108.03 -10.01 -85.99
N HIS A 222 107.85 -8.79 -86.51
CA HIS A 222 107.24 -8.46 -87.80
C HIS A 222 108.20 -7.60 -88.62
#